data_AF-A0A0U5ICL2-F1
#
_entry.id   AF-A0A0U5ICL2-F1
#
_cell.length_a   1.000
_cell.length_b   1.000
_cell.length_c   1.000
_cell.angle_alpha   90.00
_cell.angle_beta   90.00
_cell.angle_gamma   90.00
#
_symmetry.space_group_name_H-M   'P 1'
#
loop_
_entity.id
_entity.type
_entity.pdbx_description
1 polymer ?
#
loop_
_entity_poly.entity_id
_entity_poly.type
_entity_poly.pdbx_seq_one_letter_code
_entity_poly.pdbx_strand_id
1 'polypeptide(L)'
;MVVLPEGADRFAARIVQPTSVQDRVEPCARCADQTSDDRAQAIISIAADPRRYFPSDARVPLPGGDPPGHGHAGALRLHTDRCRRRGAPNPPSSRDIPLKILPKHSLKAWVDRLRATHRVVAPRETYGQYIFEEIENADDLVLDYHTSVLPPKKYLLPPREDLFAFNAKTMEMSPLIEEIQPTVIMALHTCDLHAITLLDKIQGTGHTDQHYQARRRKTTLVSIECLKPCMDHAFCKSMGTLAVPEGFDVHLTDLGDRYAVEIGSEQGEQLIEGLSLFWEPVEADYDRVNQVMAGKWPNFDYRLDCDVTDLPDLLAANQDSALWDEVGDTCLACGQCTKVCPTCYCFDVLDEIDLKLEHGKRIRVWDSCLIEKFAVVAGGHNFRSSQARRLRHRFLRKGKYQYESYGLLGCVGCGRCALSCPAHITPIGLLNTLAERRRPATEEASSQS
;
A
#
# COMPACT_ATOMS: atom_id res chain seq x y z
N MET A 1 -33.20 24.00 28.94
CA MET A 1 -34.22 24.98 28.53
C MET A 1 -33.51 26.19 27.98
N VAL A 2 -33.37 26.27 26.67
CA VAL A 2 -32.86 27.45 25.95
C VAL A 2 -33.91 27.76 24.91
N VAL A 3 -34.48 28.96 25.00
CA VAL A 3 -35.58 29.45 24.16
C VAL A 3 -34.98 29.96 22.85
N LEU A 4 -35.43 29.42 21.71
CA LEU A 4 -35.15 29.96 20.38
C LEU A 4 -36.21 31.00 20.01
N PRO A 5 -35.87 32.10 19.31
CA PRO A 5 -36.89 33.02 18.80
C PRO A 5 -37.57 32.41 17.57
N GLU A 6 -38.90 32.53 17.55
CA GLU A 6 -39.80 32.15 16.47
C GLU A 6 -39.56 32.99 15.20
N GLY A 7 -39.56 32.35 14.03
CA GLY A 7 -39.66 33.04 12.75
C GLY A 7 -38.67 32.59 11.68
N ALA A 8 -38.76 31.34 11.21
CA ALA A 8 -38.21 30.93 9.91
C ALA A 8 -38.97 29.75 9.28
N ASP A 9 -40.27 29.60 9.58
CA ASP A 9 -41.16 28.76 8.78
C ASP A 9 -41.76 29.60 7.66
N ARG A 10 -41.09 29.58 6.50
CA ARG A 10 -41.63 29.81 5.14
C ARG A 10 -40.47 30.04 4.18
N PHE A 11 -39.83 28.97 3.69
CA PHE A 11 -39.24 28.89 2.35
C PHE A 11 -38.87 27.43 2.03
N ALA A 12 -39.82 26.52 2.23
CA ALA A 12 -39.74 25.14 1.73
C ALA A 12 -40.82 24.97 0.66
N ALA A 13 -40.51 25.37 -0.58
CA ALA A 13 -41.15 24.90 -1.82
C ALA A 13 -40.67 25.74 -3.02
N ARG A 14 -39.61 25.28 -3.69
CA ARG A 14 -39.43 25.28 -5.17
C ARG A 14 -37.94 25.17 -5.50
N ILE A 15 -37.69 24.48 -6.63
CA ILE A 15 -36.38 24.22 -7.28
C ILE A 15 -35.72 22.99 -6.64
N VAL A 16 -35.82 21.77 -7.19
CA VAL A 16 -35.39 21.32 -8.52
C VAL A 16 -36.31 20.17 -9.02
N GLN A 17 -36.95 20.34 -10.17
CA GLN A 17 -37.37 19.23 -11.03
C GLN A 17 -36.24 18.95 -12.02
N PRO A 18 -35.85 17.69 -12.29
CA PRO A 18 -34.95 17.39 -13.39
C PRO A 18 -35.73 17.51 -14.71
N THR A 19 -35.31 18.45 -15.56
CA THR A 19 -35.76 18.54 -16.94
C THR A 19 -35.29 17.32 -17.71
N SER A 20 -36.26 16.53 -18.18
CA SER A 20 -36.07 15.44 -19.14
C SER A 20 -35.61 16.00 -20.49
N VAL A 21 -34.39 15.67 -20.92
CA VAL A 21 -34.03 15.69 -22.34
C VAL A 21 -34.22 14.26 -22.86
N GLN A 22 -35.39 14.02 -23.45
CA GLN A 22 -35.64 12.84 -24.27
C GLN A 22 -35.00 13.06 -25.63
N ASP A 23 -33.79 12.55 -25.84
CA ASP A 23 -33.32 12.25 -27.18
C ASP A 23 -33.69 10.80 -27.52
N ARG A 24 -34.57 10.66 -28.52
CA ARG A 24 -35.00 9.39 -29.10
C ARG A 24 -33.81 8.73 -29.78
N VAL A 25 -33.33 7.63 -29.23
CA VAL A 25 -32.59 6.63 -29.99
C VAL A 25 -33.50 5.41 -30.10
N GLU A 26 -34.08 5.18 -31.29
CA GLU A 26 -34.81 3.94 -31.58
C GLU A 26 -33.81 2.76 -31.55
N PRO A 27 -34.11 1.66 -30.85
CA PRO A 27 -33.21 0.53 -30.80
C PRO A 27 -33.23 -0.25 -32.11
N CYS A 28 -32.04 -0.49 -32.67
CA CYS A 28 -31.82 -1.44 -33.76
C CYS A 28 -32.33 -2.84 -33.38
N ALA A 29 -33.18 -3.43 -34.22
CA ALA A 29 -33.88 -4.69 -34.01
C ALA A 29 -32.99 -5.96 -33.96
N ARG A 30 -31.66 -5.84 -33.77
CA ARG A 30 -30.73 -6.97 -33.68
C ARG A 30 -30.22 -7.30 -32.28
N CYS A 31 -30.59 -6.53 -31.24
CA CYS A 31 -30.03 -6.69 -29.89
C CYS A 31 -31.05 -7.10 -28.81
N ALA A 32 -32.16 -7.74 -29.21
CA ALA A 32 -33.22 -8.12 -28.28
C ALA A 32 -32.93 -9.41 -27.47
N ASP A 33 -31.85 -10.14 -27.77
CA ASP A 33 -31.65 -11.51 -27.27
C ASP A 33 -30.28 -11.79 -26.61
N GLN A 34 -29.67 -10.79 -25.97
CA GLN A 34 -28.36 -10.96 -25.27
C GLN A 34 -28.40 -10.51 -23.81
N THR A 35 -27.76 -11.30 -22.94
CA THR A 35 -27.69 -11.13 -21.48
C THR A 35 -26.91 -9.87 -21.07
N SER A 36 -27.14 -9.38 -19.85
CA SER A 36 -26.66 -8.08 -19.36
C SER A 36 -25.14 -7.87 -19.39
N ASP A 37 -24.35 -8.94 -19.37
CA ASP A 37 -22.88 -8.87 -19.41
C ASP A 37 -22.34 -8.50 -20.81
N ASP A 38 -22.99 -8.95 -21.89
CA ASP A 38 -22.54 -8.64 -23.27
C ASP A 38 -22.76 -7.17 -23.64
N ARG A 39 -23.78 -6.53 -23.03
CA ARG A 39 -24.03 -5.09 -23.20
C ARG A 39 -22.95 -4.23 -22.55
N ALA A 40 -22.32 -4.70 -21.46
CA ALA A 40 -21.27 -3.96 -20.77
C ALA A 40 -19.97 -3.91 -21.58
N GLN A 41 -19.62 -4.99 -22.27
CA GLN A 41 -18.44 -5.02 -23.16
C GLN A 41 -18.59 -4.12 -24.40
N ALA A 42 -19.80 -4.03 -24.96
CA ALA A 42 -20.06 -3.14 -26.11
C ALA A 42 -19.94 -1.65 -25.75
N ILE A 43 -20.36 -1.25 -24.55
CA ILE A 43 -20.26 0.15 -24.07
C ILE A 43 -18.80 0.53 -23.79
N ILE A 44 -17.99 -0.38 -23.25
CA ILE A 44 -16.55 -0.17 -23.03
C ILE A 44 -15.81 0.08 -24.36
N SER A 45 -16.22 -0.59 -25.45
CA SER A 45 -15.58 -0.43 -26.75
C SER A 45 -15.90 0.90 -27.47
N ILE A 46 -17.04 1.54 -27.15
CA ILE A 46 -17.44 2.84 -27.73
C ILE A 46 -16.81 4.01 -26.95
N ALA A 47 -16.52 3.85 -25.67
CA ALA A 47 -15.85 4.85 -24.83
C ALA A 47 -14.32 4.91 -25.03
N ALA A 48 -13.75 4.01 -25.84
CA ALA A 48 -12.30 3.88 -26.05
C ALA A 48 -11.78 4.50 -27.36
N ASP A 49 -12.59 5.26 -28.11
CA ASP A 49 -12.10 6.03 -29.29
C ASP A 49 -11.64 7.44 -28.89
N PRO A 50 -10.33 7.73 -28.84
CA PRO A 50 -9.80 9.01 -28.36
C PRO A 50 -9.94 10.15 -29.37
N ARG A 51 -10.50 9.92 -30.57
CA ARG A 51 -10.47 10.91 -31.66
C ARG A 51 -11.61 11.92 -31.66
N ARG A 52 -12.52 11.89 -30.67
CA ARG A 52 -13.74 12.74 -30.67
C ARG A 52 -13.68 14.00 -29.82
N TYR A 53 -12.60 14.26 -29.08
CA TYR A 53 -12.58 15.35 -28.10
C TYR A 53 -11.37 16.28 -28.18
N PHE A 54 -10.87 16.67 -29.36
CA PHE A 54 -10.04 17.88 -29.48
C PHE A 54 -10.21 18.55 -30.85
N PRO A 55 -10.33 19.90 -30.93
CA PRO A 55 -10.22 20.62 -32.20
C PRO A 55 -8.79 20.46 -32.75
N SER A 56 -8.71 20.23 -34.06
CA SER A 56 -7.48 20.15 -34.83
C SER A 56 -6.71 21.46 -34.76
N ASP A 57 -5.52 21.46 -34.14
CA ASP A 57 -4.28 22.06 -34.67
C ASP A 57 -3.19 22.12 -33.60
N ALA A 58 -2.35 21.08 -33.54
CA ALA A 58 -0.94 21.16 -33.13
C ALA A 58 -0.26 19.80 -33.40
N ARG A 59 0.54 19.73 -34.46
CA ARG A 59 1.40 18.56 -34.76
C ARG A 59 2.71 18.69 -33.99
N VAL A 60 3.05 17.70 -33.18
CA VAL A 60 4.42 17.47 -32.70
C VAL A 60 4.79 16.01 -33.01
N PRO A 61 5.92 15.70 -33.66
CA PRO A 61 6.22 14.35 -34.13
C PRO A 61 6.87 13.50 -33.03
N LEU A 62 6.43 12.25 -32.89
CA LEU A 62 7.12 11.20 -32.12
C LEU A 62 7.97 10.33 -33.06
N PRO A 63 9.18 9.89 -32.66
CA PRO A 63 10.02 9.01 -33.48
C PRO A 63 9.54 7.55 -33.42
N GLY A 64 9.62 6.89 -34.57
CA GLY A 64 9.06 5.57 -34.85
C GLY A 64 9.84 4.38 -34.29
N GLY A 65 9.09 3.29 -34.13
CA GLY A 65 9.56 1.92 -33.95
C GLY A 65 8.43 0.96 -34.35
N ASP A 66 8.70 0.07 -35.30
CA ASP A 66 7.76 -0.88 -35.88
C ASP A 66 7.28 -1.95 -34.87
N PRO A 67 6.04 -2.48 -35.00
CA PRO A 67 5.54 -3.58 -34.16
C PRO A 67 5.91 -4.95 -34.75
N PRO A 68 6.28 -5.97 -33.94
CA PRO A 68 6.42 -7.32 -34.47
C PRO A 68 5.08 -8.08 -34.41
N GLY A 69 4.60 -8.42 -35.60
CA GLY A 69 4.08 -9.71 -36.06
C GLY A 69 3.33 -10.66 -35.13
N HIS A 70 2.06 -10.91 -35.49
CA HIS A 70 1.27 -12.07 -35.09
C HIS A 70 1.93 -13.41 -35.50
N GLY A 71 2.05 -14.33 -34.55
CA GLY A 71 2.49 -15.72 -34.76
C GLY A 71 1.56 -16.71 -34.08
N HIS A 72 1.20 -17.75 -34.83
CA HIS A 72 0.13 -18.72 -34.58
C HIS A 72 0.27 -19.63 -33.34
N ALA A 73 -0.90 -20.13 -32.94
CA ALA A 73 -1.17 -21.24 -32.03
C ALA A 73 -0.25 -22.46 -32.21
N GLY A 74 0.28 -22.96 -31.10
CA GLY A 74 0.96 -24.25 -30.99
C GLY A 74 0.58 -24.90 -29.66
N ALA A 75 -0.14 -26.03 -29.74
CA ALA A 75 -0.61 -26.82 -28.63
C ALA A 75 0.54 -27.36 -27.77
N LEU A 76 0.49 -27.12 -26.45
CA LEU A 76 1.42 -27.72 -25.50
C LEU A 76 0.81 -29.01 -24.92
N ARG A 77 1.34 -30.16 -25.35
CA ARG A 77 1.05 -31.47 -24.77
C ARG A 77 1.71 -31.57 -23.39
N LEU A 78 0.95 -32.08 -22.43
CA LEU A 78 1.38 -32.49 -21.11
C LEU A 78 2.46 -33.57 -21.20
N HIS A 79 3.63 -33.32 -20.62
CA HIS A 79 4.57 -34.36 -20.24
C HIS A 79 4.73 -34.36 -18.72
N THR A 80 4.20 -35.43 -18.13
CA THR A 80 4.46 -35.89 -16.77
C THR A 80 5.90 -36.39 -16.63
N ASP A 81 6.41 -36.34 -15.39
CA ASP A 81 7.62 -36.97 -14.86
C ASP A 81 9.00 -36.34 -15.12
N ARG A 82 9.43 -35.50 -14.16
CA ARG A 82 10.75 -35.60 -13.50
C ARG A 82 10.81 -34.72 -12.25
N CYS A 83 10.26 -35.23 -11.15
CA CYS A 83 10.45 -34.66 -9.82
C CYS A 83 11.67 -35.34 -9.16
N ARG A 84 12.83 -34.67 -9.14
CA ARG A 84 13.95 -34.99 -8.23
C ARG A 84 14.86 -33.77 -8.06
N ARG A 85 14.88 -33.26 -6.82
CA ARG A 85 15.91 -32.40 -6.21
C ARG A 85 16.22 -31.09 -6.95
N ARG A 86 15.49 -30.03 -6.62
CA ARG A 86 16.04 -28.67 -6.65
C ARG A 86 16.07 -28.15 -5.21
N GLY A 87 17.28 -27.85 -4.75
CA GLY A 87 17.53 -27.31 -3.43
C GLY A 87 16.82 -25.98 -3.24
N ALA A 88 16.68 -25.60 -1.98
CA ALA A 88 16.19 -24.29 -1.56
C ALA A 88 16.85 -23.17 -2.39
N PRO A 89 16.12 -22.10 -2.75
CA PRO A 89 16.72 -20.96 -3.41
C PRO A 89 17.82 -20.40 -2.50
N ASN A 90 19.05 -20.35 -3.02
CA ASN A 90 20.14 -19.63 -2.38
C ASN A 90 19.71 -18.15 -2.22
N PRO A 91 20.07 -17.49 -1.10
CA PRO A 91 19.84 -16.05 -0.96
C PRO A 91 20.55 -15.29 -2.10
N PRO A 92 20.00 -14.17 -2.56
CA PRO A 92 20.57 -13.39 -3.65
C PRO A 92 22.02 -12.98 -3.32
N SER A 93 22.88 -13.05 -4.33
CA SER A 93 24.31 -12.73 -4.29
C SER A 93 24.57 -11.37 -3.64
N SER A 94 25.43 -11.36 -2.63
CA SER A 94 25.89 -10.17 -1.90
C SER A 94 26.51 -9.15 -2.86
N ARG A 95 25.82 -8.03 -3.09
CA ARG A 95 26.55 -6.78 -3.32
C ARG A 95 27.26 -6.47 -2.01
N ASP A 96 28.52 -6.08 -2.05
CA ASP A 96 29.25 -5.60 -0.87
C ASP A 96 28.60 -4.28 -0.42
N ILE A 97 27.53 -4.38 0.36
CA ILE A 97 26.85 -3.24 0.96
C ILE A 97 27.80 -2.68 2.03
N PRO A 98 28.22 -1.40 1.96
CA PRO A 98 29.11 -0.83 2.96
C PRO A 98 28.50 -0.95 4.35
N LEU A 99 29.28 -1.52 5.27
CA LEU A 99 28.92 -1.67 6.67
C LEU A 99 29.75 -0.70 7.51
N LYS A 100 29.09 0.04 8.39
CA LYS A 100 29.69 0.80 9.49
C LYS A 100 29.13 0.30 10.81
N ILE A 101 29.78 0.64 11.90
CA ILE A 101 29.26 0.35 13.24
C ILE A 101 28.99 1.69 13.96
N LEU A 102 27.91 1.75 14.74
CA LEU A 102 27.51 2.92 15.53
C LEU A 102 27.33 2.52 17.00
N PRO A 103 28.17 3.02 17.93
CA PRO A 103 27.95 2.79 19.35
C PRO A 103 26.60 3.35 19.81
N LYS A 104 25.85 2.62 20.67
CA LYS A 104 24.50 3.06 21.09
C LYS A 104 24.49 4.43 21.75
N HIS A 105 25.53 4.77 22.51
CA HIS A 105 25.65 6.08 23.15
C HIS A 105 25.79 7.25 22.15
N SER A 106 26.25 6.96 20.93
CA SER A 106 26.43 7.94 19.85
C SER A 106 25.17 8.17 19.01
N LEU A 107 24.12 7.34 19.18
CA LEU A 107 22.87 7.44 18.42
C LEU A 107 22.24 8.82 18.55
N LYS A 108 22.16 9.36 19.78
CA LYS A 108 21.54 10.67 20.02
C LYS A 108 22.30 11.79 19.31
N ALA A 109 23.63 11.77 19.39
CA ALA A 109 24.48 12.73 18.70
C ALA A 109 24.33 12.67 17.18
N TRP A 110 24.11 11.48 16.61
CA TRP A 110 23.81 11.35 15.18
C TRP A 110 22.45 11.97 14.83
N VAL A 111 21.41 11.67 15.60
CA VAL A 111 20.07 12.24 15.41
C VAL A 111 20.08 13.77 15.49
N ASP A 112 20.78 14.34 16.46
CA ASP A 112 20.90 15.80 16.59
C ASP A 112 21.60 16.45 15.38
N ARG A 113 22.59 15.77 14.78
CA ARG A 113 23.22 16.22 13.53
C ARG A 113 22.26 16.16 12.34
N LEU A 114 21.46 15.10 12.24
CA LEU A 114 20.45 14.99 11.18
C LEU A 114 19.44 16.13 11.28
N ARG A 115 18.96 16.43 12.50
CA ARG A 115 17.99 17.50 12.77
C ARG A 115 18.49 18.90 12.41
N ALA A 116 19.80 19.12 12.37
CA ALA A 116 20.37 20.40 11.96
C ALA A 116 20.17 20.72 10.47
N THR A 117 19.92 19.70 9.63
CA THR A 117 19.85 19.85 8.16
C THR A 117 18.58 19.26 7.55
N HIS A 118 17.94 18.32 8.25
CA HIS A 118 16.77 17.61 7.80
C HIS A 118 15.67 17.66 8.85
N ARG A 119 14.43 17.60 8.38
CA ARG A 119 13.30 17.23 9.21
C ARG A 119 13.44 15.75 9.61
N VAL A 120 13.50 15.44 10.90
CA VAL A 120 13.60 14.04 11.35
C VAL A 120 12.27 13.58 11.93
N VAL A 121 11.75 12.49 11.36
CA VAL A 121 10.50 11.87 11.75
C VAL A 121 10.80 10.49 12.30
N ALA A 122 10.26 10.17 13.47
CA ALA A 122 10.50 8.91 14.15
C ALA A 122 9.28 8.48 14.97
N PRO A 123 9.16 7.19 15.33
CA PRO A 123 8.17 6.74 16.30
C PRO A 123 8.45 7.32 17.68
N ARG A 124 7.43 7.99 18.23
CA ARG A 124 7.37 8.53 19.59
C ARG A 124 6.23 7.87 20.35
N GLU A 125 6.43 7.62 21.64
CA GLU A 125 5.33 7.17 22.50
C GLU A 125 4.40 8.33 22.85
N THR A 126 3.13 8.19 22.47
CA THR A 126 2.08 9.17 22.69
C THR A 126 0.83 8.43 23.19
N TYR A 127 0.41 8.69 24.43
CA TYR A 127 -0.74 8.03 25.08
C TYR A 127 -0.67 6.48 25.08
N GLY A 128 0.52 5.90 25.32
CA GLY A 128 0.72 4.44 25.36
C GLY A 128 0.62 3.76 23.99
N GLN A 129 0.75 4.53 22.91
CA GLN A 129 0.84 4.05 21.53
C GLN A 129 2.03 4.72 20.84
N TYR A 130 2.56 4.13 19.78
CA TYR A 130 3.61 4.77 19.00
C TYR A 130 3.04 5.47 17.77
N ILE A 131 3.48 6.71 17.54
CA ILE A 131 3.09 7.52 16.39
C ILE A 131 4.36 8.05 15.75
N PHE A 132 4.51 7.89 14.43
CA PHE A 132 5.56 8.59 13.71
C PHE A 132 5.23 10.08 13.72
N GLU A 133 6.10 10.87 14.33
CA GLU A 133 6.00 12.33 14.42
C GLU A 133 7.38 12.94 14.21
N GLU A 134 7.40 14.24 13.95
CA GLU A 134 8.65 15.00 13.94
C GLU A 134 9.20 15.08 15.37
N ILE A 135 10.48 14.79 15.55
CA ILE A 135 11.11 14.78 16.88
C ILE A 135 11.84 16.09 17.17
N GLU A 136 11.56 16.67 18.34
CA GLU A 136 12.17 17.90 18.82
C GLU A 136 13.40 17.64 19.69
N ASN A 137 13.58 16.41 20.18
CA ASN A 137 14.76 15.97 20.89
C ASN A 137 15.16 14.56 20.42
N ALA A 138 16.47 14.28 20.33
CA ALA A 138 16.96 12.93 20.09
C ALA A 138 16.50 11.91 21.15
N ASP A 139 16.17 12.36 22.35
CA ASP A 139 15.57 11.56 23.42
C ASP A 139 14.15 11.05 23.08
N ASP A 140 13.44 11.68 22.14
CA ASP A 140 12.10 11.26 21.72
C ASP A 140 12.12 10.02 20.80
N LEU A 141 13.30 9.66 20.26
CA LEU A 141 13.46 8.53 19.34
C LEU A 141 13.36 7.20 20.09
N VAL A 142 12.38 6.37 19.70
CA VAL A 142 12.25 5.00 20.20
C VAL A 142 12.55 3.98 19.11
N LEU A 143 13.66 3.24 19.22
CA LEU A 143 14.01 2.18 18.25
C LEU A 143 13.37 0.82 18.58
N ASP A 144 13.22 0.47 19.86
CA ASP A 144 12.54 -0.76 20.30
C ASP A 144 11.06 -0.45 20.56
N TYR A 145 10.24 -0.46 19.51
CA TYR A 145 8.81 -0.25 19.58
C TYR A 145 8.05 -1.37 18.86
N HIS A 146 6.83 -1.66 19.30
CA HIS A 146 6.03 -2.75 18.75
C HIS A 146 5.51 -2.39 17.34
N THR A 147 4.68 -1.37 17.25
CA THR A 147 4.13 -0.90 15.99
C THR A 147 3.58 0.50 16.17
N SER A 148 3.43 1.22 15.06
CA SER A 148 2.81 2.53 15.04
C SER A 148 1.32 2.45 14.65
N VAL A 149 0.50 3.34 15.21
CA VAL A 149 -0.95 3.43 14.92
C VAL A 149 -1.18 3.65 13.43
N LEU A 150 -0.50 4.65 12.87
CA LEU A 150 -0.46 4.88 11.43
C LEU A 150 0.92 4.48 10.89
N PRO A 151 0.97 3.84 9.72
CA PRO A 151 2.23 3.53 9.08
C PRO A 151 2.94 4.81 8.61
N PRO A 152 4.28 4.75 8.48
CA PRO A 152 5.10 5.87 8.02
C PRO A 152 4.74 6.37 6.60
N LYS A 153 3.97 5.60 5.83
CA LYS A 153 3.45 6.00 4.51
C LYS A 153 2.80 7.38 4.51
N LYS A 154 2.26 7.87 5.65
CA LYS A 154 1.62 9.20 5.76
C LYS A 154 2.54 10.37 5.39
N TYR A 155 3.85 10.17 5.41
CA TYR A 155 4.82 11.19 4.98
C TYR A 155 5.07 11.20 3.46
N LEU A 156 4.69 10.12 2.77
CA LEU A 156 4.79 10.02 1.31
C LEU A 156 3.42 10.19 0.64
N LEU A 157 2.35 9.66 1.26
CA LEU A 157 0.95 9.77 0.89
C LEU A 157 0.15 10.30 2.10
N PRO A 158 0.06 11.62 2.32
CA PRO A 158 -0.61 12.15 3.49
C PRO A 158 -2.12 11.87 3.49
N PRO A 159 -2.77 11.83 4.68
CA PRO A 159 -4.21 11.56 4.78
C PRO A 159 -5.09 12.58 4.06
N ARG A 160 -4.56 13.79 3.87
CA ARG A 160 -5.15 14.88 3.12
C ARG A 160 -4.03 15.58 2.36
N GLU A 161 -4.30 15.93 1.12
CA GLU A 161 -3.34 16.58 0.22
C GLU A 161 -4.05 17.55 -0.72
N ASP A 162 -3.55 18.76 -0.82
CA ASP A 162 -4.01 19.71 -1.82
C ASP A 162 -3.36 19.38 -3.18
N LEU A 163 -4.16 19.25 -4.24
CA LEU A 163 -3.65 18.91 -5.59
C LEU A 163 -3.47 20.17 -6.44
N PHE A 164 -4.50 21.01 -6.50
CA PHE A 164 -4.46 22.30 -7.20
C PHE A 164 -5.49 23.26 -6.63
N ALA A 165 -5.21 24.56 -6.74
CA ALA A 165 -6.18 25.62 -6.53
C ALA A 165 -6.87 25.95 -7.84
N PHE A 166 -8.12 26.40 -7.75
CA PHE A 166 -8.87 26.89 -8.89
C PHE A 166 -9.68 28.13 -8.52
N ASN A 167 -9.91 28.98 -9.52
CA ASN A 167 -10.85 30.10 -9.45
C ASN A 167 -12.07 29.76 -10.31
N ALA A 168 -13.24 29.64 -9.68
CA ALA A 168 -14.48 29.26 -10.35
C ALA A 168 -15.04 30.36 -11.27
N LYS A 169 -14.61 31.62 -11.11
CA LYS A 169 -15.03 32.75 -11.96
C LYS A 169 -14.13 32.92 -13.18
N THR A 170 -12.82 32.84 -12.99
CA THR A 170 -11.84 33.04 -14.08
C THR A 170 -11.49 31.73 -14.80
N MET A 171 -11.87 30.58 -14.25
CA MET A 171 -11.48 29.24 -14.74
C MET A 171 -9.97 29.00 -14.70
N GLU A 172 -9.23 29.79 -13.91
CA GLU A 172 -7.80 29.63 -13.72
C GLU A 172 -7.51 28.50 -12.73
N MET A 173 -6.45 27.74 -12.99
CA MET A 173 -6.01 26.62 -12.17
C MET A 173 -4.51 26.68 -11.94
N SER A 174 -4.05 26.40 -10.72
CA SER A 174 -2.63 26.35 -10.38
C SER A 174 -2.31 25.10 -9.54
N PRO A 175 -1.26 24.34 -9.90
CA PRO A 175 -0.86 23.16 -9.12
C PRO A 175 -0.39 23.57 -7.73
N LEU A 176 -0.75 22.78 -6.72
CA LEU A 176 -0.33 22.96 -5.33
C LEU A 176 0.63 21.83 -4.94
N ILE A 177 1.88 21.91 -5.39
CA ILE A 177 2.93 21.01 -4.93
C ILE A 177 3.60 21.69 -3.73
N GLU A 178 3.45 21.10 -2.56
CA GLU A 178 4.07 21.59 -1.32
C GLU A 178 5.59 21.70 -1.48
N GLU A 179 6.19 22.74 -0.89
CA GLU A 179 7.64 22.79 -0.75
C GLU A 179 8.06 21.75 0.29
N ILE A 180 8.81 20.74 -0.19
CA ILE A 180 9.17 19.58 0.64
C ILE A 180 10.57 19.77 1.18
N GLN A 181 10.64 19.94 2.49
CA GLN A 181 11.89 19.93 3.24
C GLN A 181 12.53 18.53 3.17
N PRO A 182 13.88 18.44 3.02
CA PRO A 182 14.59 17.18 3.18
C PRO A 182 14.20 16.50 4.49
N THR A 183 13.71 15.27 4.40
CA THR A 183 13.11 14.54 5.52
C THR A 183 13.82 13.21 5.71
N VAL A 184 14.18 12.86 6.94
CA VAL A 184 14.65 11.52 7.31
C VAL A 184 13.55 10.83 8.10
N ILE A 185 13.06 9.69 7.61
CA ILE A 185 12.13 8.83 8.37
C ILE A 185 12.95 7.74 9.03
N MET A 186 13.03 7.76 10.36
CA MET A 186 13.84 6.86 11.18
C MET A 186 13.04 5.71 11.78
N ALA A 187 13.76 4.63 12.10
CA ALA A 187 13.24 3.45 12.77
C ALA A 187 12.12 2.71 12.00
N LEU A 188 12.17 2.74 10.67
CA LEU A 188 11.25 1.96 9.84
C LEU A 188 11.46 0.46 10.07
N HIS A 189 10.39 -0.29 10.33
CA HIS A 189 10.47 -1.75 10.30
C HIS A 189 10.69 -2.25 8.86
N THR A 190 11.29 -3.43 8.69
CA THR A 190 11.55 -4.03 7.36
C THR A 190 10.28 -4.16 6.52
N CYS A 191 9.16 -4.53 7.14
CA CYS A 191 7.87 -4.62 6.44
C CYS A 191 7.33 -3.25 5.97
N ASP A 192 7.70 -2.14 6.61
CA ASP A 192 7.38 -0.79 6.15
C ASP A 192 8.23 -0.40 4.95
N LEU A 193 9.51 -0.79 4.89
CA LEU A 193 10.33 -0.61 3.69
C LEU A 193 9.76 -1.37 2.49
N HIS A 194 9.42 -2.65 2.64
CA HIS A 194 8.76 -3.43 1.58
C HIS A 194 7.45 -2.76 1.11
N ALA A 195 6.71 -2.17 2.04
CA ALA A 195 5.50 -1.45 1.70
C ALA A 195 5.78 -0.18 0.88
N ILE A 196 6.82 0.56 1.22
CA ILE A 196 7.26 1.74 0.45
C ILE A 196 7.78 1.31 -0.92
N THR A 197 8.57 0.23 -1.04
CA THR A 197 9.02 -0.31 -2.33
C THR A 197 7.83 -0.62 -3.26
N LEU A 198 6.76 -1.23 -2.72
CA LEU A 198 5.54 -1.45 -3.48
C LEU A 198 4.87 -0.12 -3.88
N LEU A 199 4.76 0.86 -2.96
CA LEU A 199 4.17 2.16 -3.26
C LEU A 199 4.98 2.92 -4.31
N ASP A 200 6.32 2.89 -4.25
CA ASP A 200 7.22 3.49 -5.23
C ASP A 200 6.92 2.94 -6.63
N LYS A 201 6.73 1.61 -6.75
CA LYS A 201 6.35 0.98 -8.01
C LYS A 201 4.96 1.39 -8.48
N ILE A 202 3.98 1.44 -7.59
CA ILE A 202 2.59 1.80 -7.92
C ILE A 202 2.47 3.26 -8.36
N GLN A 203 3.13 4.17 -7.65
CA GLN A 203 3.08 5.61 -7.89
C GLN A 203 4.07 6.07 -8.97
N GLY A 204 4.97 5.19 -9.42
CA GLY A 204 5.93 5.44 -10.51
C GLY A 204 5.59 4.76 -11.84
N THR A 205 4.60 3.86 -11.88
CA THR A 205 4.22 3.12 -13.10
C THR A 205 2.98 3.72 -13.75
N GLY A 206 3.00 3.92 -15.06
CA GLY A 206 1.88 4.48 -15.81
C GLY A 206 1.81 6.00 -15.66
N HIS A 207 0.75 6.51 -15.02
CA HIS A 207 0.62 7.93 -14.71
C HIS A 207 1.26 8.21 -13.35
N THR A 208 2.51 8.65 -13.41
CA THR A 208 3.32 8.95 -12.22
C THR A 208 2.68 10.02 -11.35
N ASP A 209 2.57 9.74 -10.05
CA ASP A 209 2.03 10.68 -9.07
C ASP A 209 3.08 11.73 -8.68
N GLN A 210 2.90 12.95 -9.18
CA GLN A 210 3.90 14.01 -9.03
C GLN A 210 4.15 14.41 -7.57
N HIS A 211 3.11 14.38 -6.72
CA HIS A 211 3.23 14.75 -5.31
C HIS A 211 3.98 13.68 -4.52
N TYR A 212 3.64 12.41 -4.74
CA TYR A 212 4.36 11.28 -4.14
C TYR A 212 5.84 11.31 -4.53
N GLN A 213 6.14 11.45 -5.82
CA GLN A 213 7.52 11.46 -6.30
C GLN A 213 8.31 12.67 -5.79
N ALA A 214 7.67 13.84 -5.66
CA ALA A 214 8.31 15.01 -5.06
C ALA A 214 8.72 14.71 -3.61
N ARG A 215 7.86 14.07 -2.81
CA ARG A 215 8.20 13.70 -1.42
C ARG A 215 9.26 12.61 -1.36
N ARG A 216 9.10 11.56 -2.17
CA ARG A 216 10.01 10.42 -2.18
C ARG A 216 11.46 10.82 -2.52
N ARG A 217 11.66 11.77 -3.45
CA ARG A 217 12.99 12.31 -3.82
C ARG A 217 13.68 13.13 -2.72
N LYS A 218 12.92 13.63 -1.75
CA LYS A 218 13.41 14.43 -0.62
C LYS A 218 13.37 13.65 0.70
N THR A 219 13.10 12.35 0.65
CA THR A 219 12.94 11.51 1.82
C THR A 219 14.01 10.43 1.85
N THR A 220 14.78 10.39 2.92
CA THR A 220 15.75 9.32 3.22
C THR A 220 15.15 8.37 4.27
N LEU A 221 15.25 7.07 4.02
CA LEU A 221 14.64 6.00 4.81
C LEU A 221 15.70 5.29 5.66
N VAL A 222 15.61 5.46 6.98
CA VAL A 222 16.45 4.76 7.96
C VAL A 222 15.61 3.70 8.66
N SER A 223 16.00 2.45 8.51
CA SER A 223 15.27 1.29 9.02
C SER A 223 16.00 0.60 10.16
N ILE A 224 15.26 -0.20 10.93
CA ILE A 224 15.76 -1.02 12.04
C ILE A 224 15.30 -2.47 11.83
N GLU A 225 16.21 -3.41 12.06
CA GLU A 225 15.94 -4.82 11.92
C GLU A 225 15.00 -5.35 13.02
N CYS A 226 13.99 -6.12 12.63
CA CYS A 226 13.04 -6.75 13.53
C CYS A 226 13.58 -8.10 14.03
N LEU A 227 14.29 -8.10 15.16
CA LEU A 227 14.86 -9.33 15.74
C LEU A 227 13.84 -10.23 16.44
N LYS A 228 12.71 -9.66 16.84
CA LYS A 228 11.57 -10.31 17.49
C LYS A 228 10.26 -9.88 16.80
N PRO A 229 9.18 -10.68 16.89
CA PRO A 229 7.86 -10.25 16.42
C PRO A 229 7.49 -8.91 17.03
N CYS A 230 7.10 -7.99 16.15
CA CYS A 230 6.70 -6.66 16.55
C CYS A 230 5.29 -6.64 17.16
N MET A 231 4.50 -7.69 16.93
CA MET A 231 3.18 -7.93 17.52
C MET A 231 2.72 -9.38 17.26
N ASP A 232 1.74 -9.87 18.01
CA ASP A 232 1.23 -11.25 17.93
C ASP A 232 0.71 -11.64 16.54
N HIS A 233 0.09 -10.70 15.83
CA HIS A 233 -0.47 -10.93 14.50
C HIS A 233 0.52 -10.65 13.36
N ALA A 234 1.82 -10.47 13.65
CA ALA A 234 2.83 -10.28 12.62
C ALA A 234 3.23 -11.62 11.98
N PHE A 235 3.21 -11.67 10.65
CA PHE A 235 3.58 -12.84 9.85
C PHE A 235 4.47 -12.46 8.66
N CYS A 236 5.32 -11.45 8.85
CA CYS A 236 6.27 -10.95 7.85
C CYS A 236 7.16 -12.06 7.28
N LYS A 237 7.49 -13.08 8.11
CA LYS A 237 8.26 -14.26 7.68
C LYS A 237 7.53 -15.03 6.57
N SER A 238 6.24 -15.32 6.73
CA SER A 238 5.44 -15.98 5.69
C SER A 238 5.31 -15.12 4.45
N MET A 239 5.24 -13.79 4.59
CA MET A 239 5.13 -12.90 3.43
C MET A 239 6.46 -12.63 2.71
N GLY A 240 7.58 -13.17 3.20
CA GLY A 240 8.91 -12.91 2.63
C GLY A 240 9.42 -11.48 2.87
N THR A 241 8.83 -10.74 3.82
CA THR A 241 9.12 -9.32 4.08
C THR A 241 9.86 -9.10 5.39
N LEU A 242 10.37 -10.17 5.99
CA LEU A 242 11.11 -10.10 7.26
C LEU A 242 12.53 -9.55 7.07
N ALA A 243 13.19 -9.86 5.94
CA ALA A 243 14.48 -9.30 5.57
C ALA A 243 14.30 -7.92 4.93
N VAL A 244 15.32 -7.06 5.00
CA VAL A 244 15.34 -5.77 4.32
C VAL A 244 15.22 -5.96 2.79
N PRO A 245 14.39 -5.18 2.07
CA PRO A 245 14.34 -5.22 0.61
C PRO A 245 15.59 -4.57 0.00
N GLU A 246 15.75 -4.65 -1.32
CA GLU A 246 16.66 -3.74 -2.03
C GLU A 246 16.13 -2.29 -2.00
N GLY A 247 17.02 -1.30 -2.05
CA GLY A 247 16.64 0.11 -2.21
C GLY A 247 16.27 0.85 -0.90
N PHE A 248 16.80 0.41 0.24
CA PHE A 248 16.84 1.23 1.46
C PHE A 248 18.00 2.22 1.43
N ASP A 249 17.95 3.26 2.28
CA ASP A 249 19.05 4.24 2.37
C ASP A 249 20.02 3.86 3.50
N VAL A 250 19.50 3.58 4.70
CA VAL A 250 20.28 3.06 5.84
C VAL A 250 19.49 1.96 6.56
N HIS A 251 20.15 0.87 6.93
CA HIS A 251 19.58 -0.21 7.73
C HIS A 251 20.40 -0.47 9.00
N LEU A 252 19.73 -0.43 10.14
CA LEU A 252 20.32 -0.64 11.45
C LEU A 252 20.01 -2.06 11.94
N THR A 253 21.02 -2.76 12.46
CA THR A 253 20.85 -4.04 13.17
C THR A 253 21.39 -3.90 14.59
N ASP A 254 20.58 -4.19 15.61
CA ASP A 254 21.00 -4.13 17.01
C ASP A 254 21.90 -5.31 17.38
N LEU A 255 23.15 -5.03 17.78
CA LEU A 255 24.13 -6.03 18.20
C LEU A 255 24.28 -6.15 19.72
N GLY A 256 23.60 -5.29 20.49
CA GLY A 256 23.66 -5.21 21.95
C GLY A 256 24.11 -3.84 22.45
N ASP A 257 25.40 -3.56 22.42
CA ASP A 257 26.01 -2.27 22.83
C ASP A 257 26.19 -1.27 21.67
N ARG A 258 25.99 -1.75 20.44
CA ARG A 258 26.17 -1.00 19.19
C ARG A 258 25.21 -1.48 18.10
N TYR A 259 25.08 -0.69 17.05
CA TYR A 259 24.35 -1.02 15.84
C TYR A 259 25.32 -1.32 14.70
N ALA A 260 25.03 -2.36 13.92
CA ALA A 260 25.52 -2.49 12.56
C ALA A 260 24.70 -1.57 11.65
N VAL A 261 25.37 -0.85 10.76
CA VAL A 261 24.80 0.19 9.91
C VAL A 261 25.16 -0.12 8.46
N GLU A 262 24.21 -0.70 7.73
CA GLU A 262 24.33 -0.97 6.30
C GLU A 262 23.88 0.25 5.50
N ILE A 263 24.67 0.65 4.50
CA ILE A 263 24.43 1.83 3.67
C ILE A 263 23.96 1.38 2.29
N GLY A 264 22.68 1.60 1.97
CA GLY A 264 22.05 1.06 0.76
C GLY A 264 21.94 2.06 -0.40
N SER A 265 22.21 3.36 -0.17
CA SER A 265 22.10 4.40 -1.20
C SER A 265 23.06 5.57 -0.98
N GLU A 266 23.26 6.38 -2.03
CA GLU A 266 24.02 7.65 -1.95
C GLU A 266 23.42 8.63 -0.94
N GLN A 267 22.09 8.69 -0.82
CA GLN A 267 21.43 9.54 0.18
C GLN A 267 21.71 9.04 1.61
N GLY A 268 21.79 7.72 1.81
CA GLY A 268 22.18 7.13 3.08
C GLY A 268 23.64 7.41 3.43
N GLU A 269 24.54 7.33 2.45
CA GLU A 269 25.95 7.66 2.62
C GLU A 269 26.15 9.12 3.08
N GLN A 270 25.42 10.06 2.47
CA GLN A 270 25.43 11.48 2.86
C GLN A 270 25.00 11.73 4.31
N LEU A 271 24.20 10.83 4.92
CA LEU A 271 23.81 10.95 6.33
C LEU A 271 24.92 10.54 7.32
N ILE A 272 25.98 9.89 6.83
CA ILE A 272 27.02 9.23 7.62
C ILE A 272 28.41 9.80 7.31
N GLU A 273 28.65 10.23 6.08
CA GLU A 273 29.95 10.70 5.60
C GLU A 273 30.53 11.83 6.47
N GLY A 274 31.83 11.75 6.77
CA GLY A 274 32.55 12.76 7.56
C GLY A 274 32.23 12.77 9.06
N LEU A 275 31.39 11.85 9.55
CA LEU A 275 31.05 11.74 10.97
C LEU A 275 31.99 10.78 11.69
N SER A 276 32.75 11.28 12.66
CA SER A 276 33.60 10.47 13.56
C SER A 276 32.81 9.60 14.56
N LEU A 277 31.47 9.62 14.49
CA LEU A 277 30.58 8.80 15.31
C LEU A 277 30.54 7.34 14.84
N PHE A 278 30.93 7.10 13.59
CA PHE A 278 30.95 5.79 12.94
C PHE A 278 32.39 5.31 12.78
N TRP A 279 32.60 4.02 12.97
CA TRP A 279 33.88 3.32 12.80
C TRP A 279 33.74 2.18 11.78
N GLU A 280 34.88 1.76 11.22
CA GLU A 280 34.94 0.59 10.36
C GLU A 280 34.68 -0.69 11.18
N PRO A 281 33.91 -1.64 10.63
CA PRO A 281 33.67 -2.92 11.29
C PRO A 281 34.95 -3.76 11.37
N VAL A 282 35.09 -4.52 12.45
CA VAL A 282 36.10 -5.60 12.56
C VAL A 282 35.45 -6.97 12.31
N GLU A 283 36.25 -8.01 12.09
CA GLU A 283 35.76 -9.39 11.83
C GLU A 283 34.73 -9.86 12.87
N ALA A 284 34.97 -9.56 14.15
CA ALA A 284 34.05 -9.89 15.24
C ALA A 284 32.67 -9.23 15.12
N ASP A 285 32.55 -8.05 14.48
CA ASP A 285 31.26 -7.41 14.25
C ASP A 285 30.46 -8.13 13.14
N TYR A 286 31.14 -8.61 12.09
CA TYR A 286 30.49 -9.43 11.04
C TYR A 286 29.97 -10.75 11.62
N ASP A 287 30.78 -11.43 12.44
CA ASP A 287 30.35 -12.65 13.14
C ASP A 287 29.14 -12.38 14.04
N ARG A 288 29.14 -11.24 14.73
CA ARG A 288 28.03 -10.83 15.58
C ARG A 288 26.74 -10.56 14.79
N VAL A 289 26.84 -9.87 13.65
CA VAL A 289 25.70 -9.67 12.73
C VAL A 289 25.16 -11.03 12.30
N ASN A 290 26.01 -11.93 11.82
CA ASN A 290 25.61 -13.26 11.37
C ASN A 290 24.91 -14.05 12.48
N GLN A 291 25.42 -13.99 13.72
CA GLN A 291 24.83 -14.66 14.88
C GLN A 291 23.44 -14.10 15.20
N VAL A 292 23.30 -12.77 15.24
CA VAL A 292 22.02 -12.08 15.52
C VAL A 292 20.98 -12.41 14.44
N MET A 293 21.38 -12.36 13.17
CA MET A 293 20.52 -12.66 12.03
C MET A 293 20.10 -14.13 11.97
N ALA A 294 20.99 -15.06 12.31
CA ALA A 294 20.65 -16.48 12.41
C ALA A 294 19.64 -16.76 13.53
N GLY A 295 19.76 -16.05 14.67
CA GLY A 295 18.86 -16.18 15.82
C GLY A 295 17.47 -15.56 15.62
N LYS A 296 17.27 -14.74 14.58
CA LYS A 296 16.02 -14.04 14.28
C LYS A 296 14.91 -14.99 13.80
N TRP A 297 15.21 -15.90 12.87
CA TRP A 297 14.20 -16.68 12.15
C TRP A 297 13.29 -17.56 13.02
N PRO A 298 13.79 -18.23 14.07
CA PRO A 298 12.97 -19.05 14.96
C PRO A 298 11.98 -18.24 15.80
N ASN A 299 12.15 -16.92 15.94
CA ASN A 299 11.27 -16.11 16.79
C ASN A 299 9.91 -15.80 16.15
N PHE A 300 9.71 -16.10 14.87
CA PHE A 300 8.52 -15.74 14.10
C PHE A 300 7.71 -16.99 13.74
N ASP A 301 6.85 -17.41 14.66
CA ASP A 301 6.07 -18.65 14.54
C ASP A 301 4.68 -18.48 13.92
N TYR A 302 4.08 -17.30 14.04
CA TYR A 302 2.78 -17.01 13.44
C TYR A 302 2.89 -16.97 11.91
N ARG A 303 2.20 -17.90 11.23
CA ARG A 303 2.46 -18.20 9.82
C ARG A 303 1.22 -18.59 9.02
N LEU A 304 1.33 -18.43 7.70
CA LEU A 304 0.42 -19.02 6.73
C LEU A 304 0.65 -20.53 6.62
N ASP A 305 -0.43 -21.28 6.40
CA ASP A 305 -0.38 -22.74 6.20
C ASP A 305 -0.09 -23.13 4.73
N CYS A 306 -0.15 -22.17 3.82
CA CYS A 306 0.24 -22.32 2.42
C CYS A 306 1.51 -21.51 2.11
N ASP A 307 2.18 -21.87 1.01
CA ASP A 307 3.26 -21.06 0.48
C ASP A 307 2.69 -19.70 0.01
N VAL A 308 3.47 -18.64 0.20
CA VAL A 308 3.07 -17.29 -0.17
C VAL A 308 2.92 -17.14 -1.70
N THR A 309 3.67 -17.93 -2.46
CA THR A 309 3.61 -17.96 -3.92
C THR A 309 2.31 -18.54 -4.45
N ASP A 310 1.61 -19.35 -3.65
CA ASP A 310 0.30 -19.92 -3.99
C ASP A 310 -0.87 -18.97 -3.69
N LEU A 311 -0.64 -17.83 -3.01
CA LEU A 311 -1.71 -16.91 -2.61
C LEU A 311 -2.55 -16.37 -3.78
N PRO A 312 -1.98 -15.96 -4.93
CA PRO A 312 -2.76 -15.51 -6.07
C PRO A 312 -3.75 -16.58 -6.57
N ASP A 313 -3.28 -17.82 -6.68
CA ASP A 313 -4.07 -18.96 -7.16
C ASP A 313 -5.11 -19.40 -6.13
N LEU A 314 -4.74 -19.44 -4.85
CA LEU A 314 -5.65 -19.71 -3.75
C LEU A 314 -6.83 -18.73 -3.76
N LEU A 315 -6.57 -17.44 -3.89
CA LEU A 315 -7.60 -16.41 -3.93
C LEU A 315 -8.41 -16.44 -5.23
N ALA A 316 -7.78 -16.74 -6.36
CA ALA A 316 -8.45 -16.87 -7.65
C ALA A 316 -9.48 -18.02 -7.66
N ALA A 317 -9.10 -19.17 -7.10
CA ALA A 317 -9.95 -20.35 -7.03
C ALA A 317 -11.12 -20.21 -6.02
N ASN A 318 -10.98 -19.33 -5.02
CA ASN A 318 -11.95 -19.16 -3.95
C ASN A 318 -12.83 -17.91 -4.08
N GLN A 319 -12.99 -17.34 -5.27
CA GLN A 319 -13.79 -16.11 -5.43
C GLN A 319 -15.26 -16.27 -5.03
N ASP A 320 -15.82 -17.46 -5.20
CA ASP A 320 -17.21 -17.80 -4.90
C ASP A 320 -17.35 -18.60 -3.60
N SER A 321 -16.31 -18.61 -2.75
CA SER A 321 -16.36 -19.28 -1.46
C SER A 321 -17.38 -18.64 -0.53
N ALA A 322 -18.23 -19.46 0.11
CA ALA A 322 -19.20 -19.02 1.11
C ALA A 322 -18.54 -18.35 2.33
N LEU A 323 -17.23 -18.58 2.56
CA LEU A 323 -16.48 -17.91 3.63
C LEU A 323 -16.52 -16.38 3.49
N TRP A 324 -16.62 -15.85 2.27
CA TRP A 324 -16.72 -14.40 2.08
C TRP A 324 -17.98 -13.81 2.69
N ASP A 325 -19.09 -14.54 2.65
CA ASP A 325 -20.35 -14.12 3.25
C ASP A 325 -20.27 -14.28 4.78
N GLU A 326 -19.76 -15.41 5.27
CA GLU A 326 -19.54 -15.65 6.72
C GLU A 326 -18.72 -14.54 7.39
N VAL A 327 -17.58 -14.16 6.78
CA VAL A 327 -16.72 -13.08 7.31
C VAL A 327 -17.27 -11.70 6.95
N GLY A 328 -18.03 -11.60 5.85
CA GLY A 328 -18.73 -10.38 5.45
C GLY A 328 -19.80 -9.96 6.47
N ASP A 329 -20.50 -10.92 7.08
CA ASP A 329 -21.56 -10.70 8.06
C ASP A 329 -21.02 -10.20 9.42
N THR A 330 -19.78 -10.55 9.76
CA THR A 330 -19.09 -10.05 10.97
C THR A 330 -18.36 -8.74 10.74
N CYS A 331 -18.02 -8.42 9.49
CA CYS A 331 -17.36 -7.18 9.14
C CYS A 331 -18.26 -5.96 9.45
N LEU A 332 -17.67 -4.91 10.01
CA LEU A 332 -18.38 -3.64 10.27
C LEU A 332 -18.23 -2.62 9.13
N ALA A 333 -17.55 -2.98 8.04
CA ALA A 333 -17.19 -2.08 6.93
C ALA A 333 -16.54 -0.74 7.35
N CYS A 334 -15.91 -0.67 8.53
CA CYS A 334 -15.40 0.57 9.11
C CYS A 334 -14.13 1.14 8.45
N GLY A 335 -13.48 0.37 7.57
CA GLY A 335 -12.31 0.80 6.81
C GLY A 335 -10.99 0.95 7.59
N GLN A 336 -10.95 0.69 8.90
CA GLN A 336 -9.73 0.83 9.71
C GLN A 336 -8.55 0.02 9.15
N CYS A 337 -8.82 -1.19 8.66
CA CYS A 337 -7.82 -2.08 8.06
C CYS A 337 -7.12 -1.49 6.82
N THR A 338 -7.71 -0.52 6.11
CA THR A 338 -7.04 0.16 4.98
C THR A 338 -6.26 1.40 5.45
N LYS A 339 -6.72 2.07 6.51
CA LYS A 339 -6.05 3.25 7.07
C LYS A 339 -4.70 2.88 7.70
N VAL A 340 -4.67 1.80 8.49
CA VAL A 340 -3.45 1.34 9.17
C VAL A 340 -2.53 0.47 8.29
N CYS A 341 -2.97 0.10 7.08
CA CYS A 341 -2.18 -0.77 6.20
C CYS A 341 -1.12 0.04 5.44
N PRO A 342 0.18 -0.30 5.54
CA PRO A 342 1.26 0.48 4.95
C PRO A 342 1.23 0.49 3.41
N THR A 343 0.63 -0.52 2.78
CA THR A 343 0.53 -0.67 1.32
C THR A 343 -0.81 -0.21 0.72
N CYS A 344 -1.73 0.34 1.53
CA CYS A 344 -3.02 0.83 1.03
C CYS A 344 -2.90 2.28 0.55
N TYR A 345 -3.46 2.56 -0.63
CA TYR A 345 -3.43 3.86 -1.30
C TYR A 345 -4.81 4.23 -1.88
N CYS A 346 -5.89 3.70 -1.29
CA CYS A 346 -7.24 4.13 -1.66
C CYS A 346 -7.45 5.59 -1.24
N PHE A 347 -7.94 6.41 -2.14
CA PHE A 347 -8.23 7.81 -1.91
C PHE A 347 -9.52 8.22 -2.62
N ASP A 348 -10.10 9.31 -2.14
CA ASP A 348 -11.17 10.04 -2.80
C ASP A 348 -10.68 11.46 -3.11
N VAL A 349 -11.36 12.12 -4.04
CA VAL A 349 -11.03 13.46 -4.51
C VAL A 349 -12.23 14.37 -4.31
N LEU A 350 -12.03 15.43 -3.53
CA LEU A 350 -13.07 16.36 -3.13
C LEU A 350 -12.70 17.77 -3.58
N ASP A 351 -13.71 18.58 -3.87
CA ASP A 351 -13.52 20.02 -4.09
C ASP A 351 -14.00 20.76 -2.83
N GLU A 352 -13.12 21.56 -2.25
CA GLU A 352 -13.45 22.50 -1.18
C GLU A 352 -13.49 23.92 -1.75
N ILE A 353 -14.64 24.57 -1.62
CA ILE A 353 -14.88 25.90 -2.17
C ILE A 353 -15.08 26.87 -1.00
N ASP A 354 -14.53 28.08 -1.14
CA ASP A 354 -14.74 29.16 -0.19
C ASP A 354 -16.24 29.54 -0.07
N LEU A 355 -16.59 30.22 1.03
CA LEU A 355 -17.98 30.64 1.26
C LEU A 355 -18.50 31.65 0.23
N LYS A 356 -17.60 32.28 -0.55
CA LYS A 356 -17.96 33.22 -1.61
C LYS A 356 -18.23 32.51 -2.94
N LEU A 357 -17.95 31.21 -3.03
CA LEU A 357 -18.02 30.40 -4.24
C LEU A 357 -17.11 30.93 -5.36
N GLU A 358 -15.97 31.52 -5.00
CA GLU A 358 -15.03 32.12 -5.96
C GLU A 358 -13.76 31.29 -6.12
N HIS A 359 -13.17 30.86 -5.02
CA HIS A 359 -11.94 30.09 -5.01
C HIS A 359 -12.18 28.72 -4.38
N GLY A 360 -11.47 27.72 -4.87
CA GLY A 360 -11.50 26.40 -4.28
C GLY A 360 -10.19 25.68 -4.45
N LYS A 361 -10.11 24.52 -3.81
CA LYS A 361 -9.02 23.57 -3.93
C LYS A 361 -9.59 22.21 -4.21
N ARG A 362 -8.96 21.50 -5.14
CA ARG A 362 -9.16 20.06 -5.27
C ARG A 362 -8.19 19.36 -4.34
N ILE A 363 -8.74 18.54 -3.46
CA ILE A 363 -7.99 17.82 -2.45
C ILE A 363 -8.13 16.32 -2.66
N ARG A 364 -7.09 15.58 -2.31
CA ARG A 364 -7.09 14.14 -2.18
C ARG A 364 -7.14 13.77 -0.71
N VAL A 365 -8.06 12.87 -0.33
CA VAL A 365 -8.16 12.36 1.04
C VAL A 365 -8.08 10.84 1.03
N TRP A 366 -7.47 10.25 2.06
CA TRP A 366 -7.49 8.79 2.20
C TRP A 366 -8.93 8.29 2.26
N ASP A 367 -9.21 7.23 1.51
CA ASP A 367 -10.49 6.53 1.54
C ASP A 367 -10.29 5.03 1.79
N SER A 368 -11.33 4.21 1.67
CA SER A 368 -11.29 2.78 1.92
C SER A 368 -12.16 2.02 0.93
N CYS A 369 -11.60 1.00 0.31
CA CYS A 369 -12.36 0.07 -0.51
C CYS A 369 -13.41 -0.76 0.28
N LEU A 370 -13.43 -0.65 1.62
CA LEU A 370 -14.47 -1.26 2.45
C LEU A 370 -15.68 -0.36 2.69
N ILE A 371 -15.57 0.94 2.45
CA ILE A 371 -16.68 1.88 2.58
C ILE A 371 -17.57 1.75 1.34
N GLU A 372 -18.88 1.69 1.54
CA GLU A 372 -19.86 1.44 0.48
C GLU A 372 -19.75 2.45 -0.68
N LYS A 373 -19.62 3.74 -0.34
CA LYS A 373 -19.56 4.84 -1.31
C LYS A 373 -18.34 4.77 -2.23
N PHE A 374 -17.24 4.13 -1.82
CA PHE A 374 -16.01 4.00 -2.62
C PHE A 374 -16.23 3.27 -3.96
N ALA A 375 -17.24 2.40 -4.04
CA ALA A 375 -17.55 1.62 -5.24
C ALA A 375 -18.77 2.14 -6.01
N VAL A 376 -19.34 3.28 -5.60
CA VAL A 376 -20.45 3.93 -6.29
C VAL A 376 -19.91 4.70 -7.49
N VAL A 377 -20.51 4.48 -8.65
CA VAL A 377 -20.18 5.19 -9.89
C VAL A 377 -21.34 6.11 -10.32
N ALA A 378 -21.13 6.85 -11.41
CA ALA A 378 -22.16 7.71 -12.01
C ALA A 378 -23.49 6.95 -12.20
N GLY A 379 -24.60 7.61 -11.85
CA GLY A 379 -25.93 6.99 -11.83
C GLY A 379 -26.28 6.25 -10.54
N GLY A 380 -25.38 6.23 -9.54
CA GLY A 380 -25.62 5.59 -8.24
C GLY A 380 -25.43 4.07 -8.24
N HIS A 381 -24.95 3.49 -9.33
CA HIS A 381 -24.67 2.06 -9.42
C HIS A 381 -23.48 1.69 -8.52
N ASN A 382 -23.58 0.56 -7.82
CA ASN A 382 -22.53 0.05 -6.95
C ASN A 382 -22.20 -1.41 -7.26
N PHE A 383 -21.01 -1.66 -7.83
CA PHE A 383 -20.57 -3.00 -8.21
C PHE A 383 -20.11 -3.86 -7.02
N ARG A 384 -19.99 -3.27 -5.84
CA ARG A 384 -19.57 -3.92 -4.59
C ARG A 384 -20.44 -3.44 -3.43
N SER A 385 -21.76 -3.58 -3.59
CA SER A 385 -22.77 -3.15 -2.61
C SER A 385 -22.75 -3.97 -1.31
N SER A 386 -22.42 -5.27 -1.36
CA SER A 386 -22.32 -6.10 -0.16
C SER A 386 -20.95 -6.01 0.53
N GLN A 387 -20.95 -6.20 1.86
CA GLN A 387 -19.74 -6.21 2.68
C GLN A 387 -18.79 -7.35 2.27
N ALA A 388 -19.34 -8.54 2.03
CA ALA A 388 -18.62 -9.71 1.54
C ALA A 388 -17.82 -9.41 0.27
N ARG A 389 -18.45 -8.75 -0.73
CA ARG A 389 -17.78 -8.38 -1.99
C ARG A 389 -16.66 -7.37 -1.78
N ARG A 390 -16.81 -6.42 -0.86
CA ARG A 390 -15.76 -5.44 -0.52
C ARG A 390 -14.59 -6.10 0.21
N LEU A 391 -14.88 -6.98 1.17
CA LEU A 391 -13.87 -7.74 1.90
C LEU A 391 -13.08 -8.65 0.96
N ARG A 392 -13.78 -9.42 0.12
CA ARG A 392 -13.17 -10.24 -0.95
C ARG A 392 -12.26 -9.40 -1.84
N HIS A 393 -12.74 -8.24 -2.31
CA HIS A 393 -11.93 -7.34 -3.13
C HIS A 393 -10.66 -6.89 -2.41
N ARG A 394 -10.74 -6.55 -1.12
CA ARG A 394 -9.56 -6.20 -0.32
C ARG A 394 -8.51 -7.32 -0.31
N PHE A 395 -8.92 -8.56 -0.05
CA PHE A 395 -7.99 -9.69 0.02
C PHE A 395 -7.42 -10.06 -1.35
N LEU A 396 -8.25 -10.12 -2.40
CA LEU A 396 -7.78 -10.30 -3.77
C LEU A 396 -6.79 -9.21 -4.20
N ARG A 397 -7.04 -7.95 -3.81
CA ARG A 397 -6.12 -6.86 -4.13
C ARG A 397 -4.77 -7.05 -3.45
N LYS A 398 -4.76 -7.56 -2.22
CA LYS A 398 -3.54 -7.78 -1.43
C LYS A 398 -2.77 -9.03 -1.80
N GLY A 399 -3.44 -10.11 -2.20
CA GLY A 399 -2.79 -11.39 -2.49
C GLY A 399 -2.72 -11.77 -3.97
N LYS A 400 -3.43 -11.06 -4.87
CA LYS A 400 -3.50 -11.40 -6.30
C LYS A 400 -3.25 -10.18 -7.20
N TYR A 401 -4.13 -9.18 -7.18
CA TYR A 401 -4.14 -8.13 -8.22
C TYR A 401 -2.87 -7.27 -8.23
N GLN A 402 -2.33 -6.93 -7.06
CA GLN A 402 -1.07 -6.17 -6.98
C GLN A 402 0.12 -6.99 -7.48
N TYR A 403 0.12 -8.31 -7.25
CA TYR A 403 1.15 -9.20 -7.77
C TYR A 403 1.07 -9.30 -9.29
N GLU A 404 -0.13 -9.45 -9.86
CA GLU A 404 -0.31 -9.49 -11.32
C GLU A 404 0.08 -8.17 -12.01
N SER A 405 -0.18 -7.03 -11.37
CA SER A 405 0.11 -5.71 -11.95
C SER A 405 1.56 -5.26 -11.76
N TYR A 406 2.18 -5.62 -10.63
CA TYR A 406 3.46 -5.05 -10.19
C TYR A 406 4.49 -6.10 -9.76
N GLY A 407 4.21 -7.39 -9.86
CA GLY A 407 5.12 -8.47 -9.45
C GLY A 407 5.42 -8.52 -7.95
N LEU A 408 4.69 -7.74 -7.13
CA LEU A 408 4.88 -7.64 -5.69
C LEU A 408 3.54 -7.83 -4.99
N LEU A 409 3.53 -8.63 -3.92
CA LEU A 409 2.33 -8.83 -3.12
C LEU A 409 1.94 -7.55 -2.39
N GLY A 410 0.64 -7.37 -2.23
CA GLY A 410 0.07 -6.21 -1.55
C GLY A 410 0.07 -6.29 -0.03
N CYS A 411 0.26 -7.47 0.55
CA CYS A 411 0.39 -7.67 1.99
C CYS A 411 1.86 -7.84 2.37
N VAL A 412 2.30 -7.16 3.43
CA VAL A 412 3.67 -7.25 3.96
C VAL A 412 3.74 -7.97 5.32
N GLY A 413 2.64 -8.58 5.76
CA GLY A 413 2.60 -9.37 7.00
C GLY A 413 2.69 -8.58 8.31
N CYS A 414 2.61 -7.24 8.27
CA CYS A 414 2.82 -6.38 9.45
C CYS A 414 1.79 -6.50 10.60
N GLY A 415 0.70 -7.26 10.46
CA GLY A 415 -0.28 -7.48 11.52
C GLY A 415 -1.18 -6.29 11.91
N ARG A 416 -0.85 -5.04 11.55
CA ARG A 416 -1.60 -3.83 11.97
C ARG A 416 -3.10 -3.90 11.75
N CYS A 417 -3.54 -4.45 10.61
CA CYS A 417 -4.96 -4.56 10.28
C CYS A 417 -5.73 -5.61 11.07
N ALA A 418 -5.05 -6.63 11.62
CA ALA A 418 -5.66 -7.60 12.52
C ALA A 418 -5.86 -6.99 13.91
N LEU A 419 -4.84 -6.30 14.43
CA LEU A 419 -4.93 -5.60 15.71
C LEU A 419 -6.00 -4.51 15.74
N SER A 420 -6.13 -3.74 14.66
CA SER A 420 -7.14 -2.67 14.60
C SER A 420 -8.54 -3.16 14.24
N CYS A 421 -8.76 -4.46 13.99
CA CYS A 421 -10.07 -4.93 13.61
C CYS A 421 -10.97 -5.12 14.83
N PRO A 422 -12.06 -4.33 15.01
CA PRO A 422 -12.99 -4.52 16.13
C PRO A 422 -13.79 -5.82 16.05
N ALA A 423 -13.85 -6.44 14.86
CA ALA A 423 -14.49 -7.75 14.62
C ALA A 423 -13.49 -8.92 14.64
N HIS A 424 -12.22 -8.66 15.01
CA HIS A 424 -11.16 -9.67 15.08
C HIS A 424 -10.90 -10.47 13.79
N ILE A 425 -11.19 -9.87 12.63
CA ILE A 425 -10.88 -10.46 11.32
C ILE A 425 -9.37 -10.33 11.06
N THR A 426 -8.68 -11.47 10.89
CA THR A 426 -7.24 -11.50 10.65
C THR A 426 -6.91 -12.07 9.25
N PRO A 427 -5.83 -11.60 8.59
CA PRO A 427 -5.43 -12.16 7.31
C PRO A 427 -5.07 -13.66 7.37
N ILE A 428 -4.33 -14.10 8.38
CA ILE A 428 -3.96 -15.51 8.53
C ILE A 428 -5.20 -16.37 8.76
N GLY A 429 -6.11 -15.96 9.66
CA GLY A 429 -7.32 -16.74 9.93
C GLY A 429 -8.15 -16.98 8.68
N LEU A 430 -8.36 -15.93 7.88
CA LEU A 430 -9.07 -16.05 6.62
C LEU A 430 -8.30 -16.90 5.59
N LEU A 431 -7.03 -16.58 5.33
CA LEU A 431 -6.24 -17.24 4.27
C LEU A 431 -6.01 -18.72 4.56
N ASN A 432 -5.73 -19.09 5.82
CA ASN A 432 -5.57 -20.49 6.21
C ASN A 432 -6.91 -21.24 6.13
N THR A 433 -8.03 -20.61 6.51
CA THR A 433 -9.36 -21.21 6.34
C THR A 433 -9.69 -21.46 4.86
N LEU A 434 -9.34 -20.52 3.97
CA LEU A 434 -9.48 -20.73 2.52
C LEU A 434 -8.59 -21.87 2.01
N ALA A 435 -7.35 -21.94 2.50
CA ALA A 435 -6.41 -23.01 2.12
C ALA A 435 -6.91 -24.39 2.59
N GLU A 436 -7.45 -24.47 3.80
CA GLU A 436 -7.98 -25.71 4.37
C GLU A 436 -9.24 -26.17 3.62
N ARG A 437 -10.21 -25.27 3.37
CA ARG A 437 -11.43 -25.60 2.59
C ARG A 437 -11.13 -25.97 1.13
N ARG A 438 -9.94 -25.64 0.62
CA ARG A 438 -9.47 -26.06 -0.71
C ARG A 438 -8.92 -27.50 -0.70
N ARG A 439 -8.34 -27.97 0.42
CA ARG A 439 -7.92 -29.36 0.52
C ARG A 439 -9.19 -30.22 0.35
N PRO A 440 -9.28 -31.02 -0.71
CA PRO A 440 -10.50 -31.80 -0.91
C PRO A 440 -10.66 -32.75 0.27
N ALA A 441 -11.91 -33.01 0.68
CA ALA A 441 -12.28 -33.95 1.75
C ALA A 441 -11.89 -35.43 1.48
N THR A 442 -10.89 -35.67 0.63
CA THR A 442 -10.49 -36.97 0.12
C THR A 442 -9.45 -37.69 0.98
N GLU A 443 -8.86 -37.05 1.99
CA GLU A 443 -7.87 -37.70 2.88
C GLU A 443 -8.48 -38.27 4.18
N GLU A 444 -9.72 -37.92 4.54
CA GLU A 444 -10.41 -38.55 5.69
C GLU A 444 -11.02 -39.93 5.34
N ALA A 445 -11.09 -40.30 4.06
CA ALA A 445 -11.61 -41.60 3.62
C ALA A 445 -10.55 -42.71 3.50
N SER A 446 -9.25 -42.41 3.64
CA SER A 446 -8.15 -43.38 3.48
C SER A 446 -7.48 -43.81 4.79
N SER A 447 -7.95 -43.31 5.94
CA SER A 447 -7.49 -43.75 7.27
C SER A 447 -8.47 -44.66 8.02
N GLN A 448 -9.56 -45.06 7.36
CA GLN A 448 -10.50 -46.09 7.83
C GLN A 448 -10.67 -47.20 6.77
N SER A 449 -9.57 -47.89 6.45
CA SER A 449 -9.62 -49.17 5.71
C SER A 449 -8.56 -50.12 6.20
#